data_AF-A0A1I7SX26-F1
#
_entry.id   AF-A0A1I7SX26-F1
#
_cell.length_a   1.000
_cell.length_b   1.000
_cell.length_c   1.000
_cell.angle_alpha   90.00
_cell.angle_beta   90.00
_cell.angle_gamma   90.00
#
_symmetry.space_group_name_H-M   'P 1'
#
loop_
_entity.id
_entity.type
_entity.pdbx_description
1 polymer ?
#
loop_
_entity_poly.entity_id
_entity_poly.type
_entity_poly.pdbx_seq_one_letter_code
_entity_poly.pdbx_strand_id
1 'polypeptide(L)'
;MTLRIFSLALLLLLPLSTQSCAATRGGGGGASPSIDRCPTGPANTAGLTTNGVTLQNAGDTSNPVATSSSCTAGERNYWTSATSAQPDDDTGNAQKEIGVQCPTASSVCVCRCDGVCCQSGSTAPDTVSFFPFCSGGVCNSYAVLEGDNAASLTCSDGSTFTVASQSNADGSFKALTSGSYLEAASVSCNGCSSIQNDACTAAVSGSTPIS
;
A
#
# COMPACT_ATOMS: atom_id res chain seq x y z
N MET A 1 -0.03 8.72 62.02
CA MET A 1 0.82 7.93 61.12
C MET A 1 -0.13 7.12 60.24
N THR A 2 -0.46 7.62 59.06
CA THR A 2 -1.58 7.10 58.25
C THR A 2 -1.02 6.57 56.94
N LEU A 3 -1.00 5.24 56.82
CA LEU A 3 -0.47 4.51 55.68
C LEU A 3 -1.53 4.51 54.57
N ARG A 4 -1.26 5.16 53.43
CA ARG A 4 -2.12 5.11 52.23
C ARG A 4 -1.52 4.10 51.24
N ILE A 5 -2.29 3.04 50.97
CA ILE A 5 -1.98 2.03 49.97
C ILE A 5 -2.42 2.57 48.60
N PHE A 6 -1.46 2.81 47.70
CA PHE A 6 -1.71 3.11 46.31
C PHE A 6 -1.84 1.79 45.53
N SER A 7 -3.05 1.48 45.06
CA SER A 7 -3.30 0.40 44.10
C SER A 7 -2.68 0.75 42.75
N LEU A 8 -1.61 0.05 42.38
CA LEU A 8 -1.00 0.09 41.07
C LEU A 8 -1.85 -0.78 40.11
N ALA A 9 -2.64 -0.15 39.25
CA ALA A 9 -3.34 -0.83 38.18
C ALA A 9 -2.34 -1.18 37.06
N LEU A 10 -1.97 -2.45 36.98
CA LEU A 10 -1.14 -3.01 35.92
C LEU A 10 -1.97 -3.11 34.63
N LEU A 11 -1.91 -2.08 33.78
CA LEU A 11 -2.45 -2.14 32.42
C LEU A 11 -1.61 -3.15 31.60
N LEU A 12 -2.20 -4.31 31.33
CA LEU A 12 -1.71 -5.25 30.31
C LEU A 12 -1.91 -4.62 28.93
N LEU A 13 -0.82 -4.07 28.36
CA LEU A 13 -0.72 -3.75 26.95
C LEU A 13 -0.69 -5.06 26.16
N LEU A 14 -1.86 -5.48 25.65
CA LEU A 14 -1.93 -6.51 24.62
C LEU A 14 -1.27 -5.96 23.35
N PRO A 15 -0.42 -6.74 22.65
CA PRO A 15 0.14 -6.30 21.38
C PRO A 15 -1.01 -6.15 20.37
N LEU A 16 -1.19 -4.94 19.84
CA LEU A 16 -2.02 -4.74 18.65
C LEU A 16 -1.40 -5.57 17.54
N SER A 17 -2.05 -6.66 17.16
CA SER A 17 -1.70 -7.42 15.97
C SER A 17 -1.93 -6.54 14.76
N THR A 18 -0.85 -6.04 14.16
CA THR A 18 -0.87 -5.47 12.81
C THR A 18 -1.33 -6.57 11.87
N GLN A 19 -2.57 -6.51 11.40
CA GLN A 19 -3.05 -7.36 10.30
C GLN A 19 -2.30 -6.93 9.05
N SER A 20 -1.21 -7.63 8.76
CA SER A 20 -0.54 -7.51 7.48
C SER A 20 -1.50 -7.99 6.39
N CYS A 21 -1.41 -7.35 5.24
CA CYS A 21 -2.17 -7.66 4.03
C CYS A 21 -1.78 -9.01 3.40
N ALA A 22 -1.11 -9.86 4.17
CA ALA A 22 -0.62 -11.15 3.77
C ALA A 22 -1.80 -12.02 3.31
N ALA A 23 -1.76 -12.38 2.03
CA ALA A 23 -2.50 -13.49 1.45
C ALA A 23 -2.24 -14.76 2.29
N THR A 24 -3.03 -14.95 3.34
CA THR A 24 -2.90 -16.11 4.20
C THR A 24 -3.46 -17.28 3.40
N ARG A 25 -2.57 -18.19 2.99
CA ARG A 25 -2.95 -19.42 2.29
C ARG A 25 -3.81 -20.29 3.23
N GLY A 26 -5.12 -20.25 3.01
CA GLY A 26 -6.02 -21.41 3.15
C GLY A 26 -6.85 -21.54 4.43
N GLY A 27 -7.96 -22.29 4.30
CA GLY A 27 -8.74 -22.86 5.41
C GLY A 27 -10.24 -22.54 5.32
N GLY A 28 -11.00 -23.37 4.60
CA GLY A 28 -12.44 -23.18 4.42
C GLY A 28 -13.27 -23.31 5.70
N GLY A 29 -14.37 -22.55 5.77
CA GLY A 29 -15.46 -22.77 6.71
C GLY A 29 -16.21 -21.50 7.13
N GLY A 30 -17.34 -21.22 6.46
CA GLY A 30 -18.39 -20.31 6.97
C GLY A 30 -18.43 -18.92 6.32
N ALA A 31 -19.20 -18.80 5.22
CA ALA A 31 -19.37 -17.56 4.48
C ALA A 31 -20.30 -16.57 5.21
N SER A 32 -19.71 -15.62 5.93
CA SER A 32 -20.17 -14.24 5.83
C SER A 32 -19.45 -13.64 4.60
N PRO A 33 -20.09 -12.84 3.73
CA PRO A 33 -19.39 -12.20 2.62
C PRO A 33 -18.47 -11.12 3.18
N SER A 34 -17.32 -11.52 3.73
CA SER A 34 -16.22 -10.61 4.01
C SER A 34 -15.74 -10.12 2.65
N ILE A 35 -15.96 -8.84 2.38
CA ILE A 35 -15.37 -8.15 1.24
C ILE A 35 -13.85 -8.28 1.41
N ASP A 36 -13.24 -9.15 0.60
CA ASP A 36 -11.79 -9.25 0.51
C ASP A 36 -11.29 -8.05 -0.30
N ARG A 37 -10.78 -7.04 0.41
CA ARG A 37 -10.23 -5.82 -0.19
C ARG A 37 -8.86 -6.06 -0.81
N CYS A 38 -8.25 -7.20 -0.51
CA CYS A 38 -6.92 -7.58 -0.97
C CYS A 38 -6.91 -9.02 -1.46
N PRO A 39 -7.59 -9.26 -2.59
CA PRO A 39 -7.62 -10.58 -3.19
C PRO A 39 -6.22 -11.14 -3.39
N THR A 40 -6.10 -12.44 -3.18
CA THR A 40 -4.85 -13.16 -3.40
C THR A 40 -4.44 -13.10 -4.86
N GLY A 41 -3.22 -12.62 -5.11
CA GLY A 41 -2.58 -12.64 -6.42
C GLY A 41 -1.77 -13.92 -6.68
N PRO A 42 -1.10 -14.01 -7.83
CA PRO A 42 -0.06 -15.01 -8.08
C PRO A 42 1.04 -15.00 -7.01
N ALA A 43 1.77 -16.11 -6.91
CA ALA A 43 2.90 -16.20 -5.97
C ALA A 43 3.96 -15.13 -6.27
N ASN A 44 4.53 -14.55 -5.21
CA ASN A 44 5.56 -13.50 -5.29
C ASN A 44 5.11 -12.23 -6.03
N THR A 45 3.83 -11.89 -5.93
CA THR A 45 3.30 -10.64 -6.50
C THR A 45 2.61 -9.78 -5.45
N ALA A 46 2.74 -8.47 -5.59
CA ALA A 46 1.93 -7.49 -4.88
C ALA A 46 0.84 -6.96 -5.82
N GLY A 47 -0.32 -6.65 -5.26
CA GLY A 47 -1.47 -6.16 -6.04
C GLY A 47 -1.87 -4.75 -5.63
N LEU A 48 -2.14 -3.90 -6.61
CA LEU A 48 -2.64 -2.54 -6.41
C LEU A 48 -3.87 -2.31 -7.30
N THR A 49 -4.95 -1.86 -6.68
CA THR A 49 -6.16 -1.46 -7.40
C THR A 49 -6.09 0.01 -7.78
N THR A 50 -6.34 0.33 -9.05
CA THR A 50 -6.23 1.70 -9.55
C THR A 50 -7.60 2.21 -10.03
N ASN A 51 -7.96 3.45 -9.68
CA ASN A 51 -9.19 4.11 -10.15
C ASN A 51 -8.91 5.57 -10.57
N GLY A 52 -9.07 5.85 -11.86
CA GLY A 52 -8.95 7.20 -12.40
C GLY A 52 -7.54 7.78 -12.29
N VAL A 53 -6.53 6.92 -12.22
CA VAL A 53 -5.13 7.32 -12.26
C VAL A 53 -4.62 7.18 -13.69
N THR A 54 -3.85 8.16 -14.16
CA THR A 54 -3.05 7.98 -15.37
C THR A 54 -1.74 7.32 -14.94
N LEU A 55 -1.48 6.12 -15.46
CA LEU A 55 -0.21 5.45 -15.24
C LEU A 55 0.88 6.23 -15.94
N GLN A 56 1.76 6.87 -15.17
CA GLN A 56 2.96 7.43 -15.75
C GLN A 56 3.94 6.29 -15.96
N ASN A 57 4.22 5.99 -17.23
CA ASN A 57 5.40 5.21 -17.63
C ASN A 57 6.63 6.03 -17.25
N ALA A 58 7.03 5.93 -15.98
CA ALA A 58 8.20 6.59 -15.48
C ALA A 58 9.44 5.80 -15.89
N GLY A 59 9.68 5.59 -17.20
CA GLY A 59 10.88 4.96 -17.79
C GLY A 59 11.20 3.50 -17.40
N ASP A 60 10.67 3.06 -16.26
CA ASP A 60 11.18 2.04 -15.36
C ASP A 60 10.01 1.26 -14.72
N THR A 61 8.80 1.40 -15.28
CA THR A 61 7.61 0.68 -14.81
C THR A 61 7.58 -0.71 -15.42
N SER A 62 7.57 -1.73 -14.57
CA SER A 62 7.33 -3.10 -15.00
C SER A 62 5.87 -3.28 -15.42
N ASN A 63 5.63 -4.01 -16.51
CA ASN A 63 4.26 -4.37 -16.89
C ASN A 63 3.66 -5.29 -15.82
N PRO A 64 2.37 -5.15 -15.47
CA PRO A 64 1.73 -6.08 -14.55
C PRO A 64 1.76 -7.49 -15.13
N VAL A 65 2.08 -8.48 -14.29
CA VAL A 65 2.14 -9.91 -14.66
C VAL A 65 0.78 -10.58 -14.65
N ALA A 66 -0.21 -9.95 -14.02
CA ALA A 66 -1.61 -10.34 -14.06
C ALA A 66 -2.50 -9.12 -13.78
N THR A 67 -3.73 -9.16 -14.26
CA THR A 67 -4.77 -8.19 -13.91
C THR A 67 -6.05 -8.91 -13.50
N SER A 68 -6.85 -8.26 -12.65
CA SER A 68 -8.18 -8.67 -12.24
C SER A 68 -9.15 -7.55 -12.61
N SER A 69 -10.06 -7.84 -13.53
CA SER A 69 -11.05 -6.90 -14.06
C SER A 69 -12.35 -6.84 -13.25
N SER A 70 -12.42 -7.51 -12.11
CA SER A 70 -13.63 -7.72 -11.31
C SER A 70 -13.72 -6.83 -10.07
N CYS A 71 -12.99 -5.71 -10.03
CA CYS A 71 -13.17 -4.72 -8.97
C CYS A 71 -14.41 -3.86 -9.24
N THR A 72 -15.04 -3.38 -8.18
CA THR A 72 -16.24 -2.53 -8.27
C THR A 72 -15.92 -1.13 -8.79
N ALA A 73 -14.72 -0.62 -8.46
CA ALA A 73 -14.35 0.76 -8.76
C ALA A 73 -13.11 0.92 -9.65
N GLY A 74 -12.37 -0.14 -9.94
CA GLY A 74 -11.10 -0.04 -10.67
C GLY A 74 -10.66 -1.32 -11.36
N GLU A 75 -9.37 -1.38 -11.69
CA GLU A 75 -8.70 -2.59 -12.12
C GLU A 75 -7.58 -2.91 -11.13
N ARG A 76 -7.50 -4.17 -10.70
CA ARG A 76 -6.41 -4.61 -9.83
C ARG A 76 -5.32 -5.25 -10.66
N ASN A 77 -4.14 -4.67 -10.58
CA ASN A 77 -2.97 -5.11 -11.29
C ASN A 77 -2.01 -5.77 -10.31
N TYR A 78 -1.23 -6.74 -10.77
CA TYR A 78 -0.26 -7.46 -9.97
C TYR A 78 1.12 -7.35 -10.58
N TRP A 79 2.12 -7.06 -9.76
CA TRP A 79 3.52 -6.95 -10.16
C TRP A 79 4.38 -7.93 -9.38
N THR A 80 5.38 -8.49 -10.06
CA THR A 80 6.39 -9.33 -9.39
C THR A 80 7.13 -8.50 -8.36
N SER A 81 7.44 -9.10 -7.20
CA SER A 81 8.29 -8.49 -6.18
C SER A 81 9.56 -7.89 -6.78
N ALA A 82 9.90 -6.69 -6.33
CA ALA A 82 11.24 -6.14 -6.45
C ALA A 82 12.25 -7.08 -5.79
N THR A 83 13.47 -7.00 -6.30
CA THR A 83 14.62 -7.80 -5.86
C THR A 83 15.32 -7.19 -4.65
N SER A 84 15.18 -5.87 -4.46
CA SER A 84 15.66 -5.15 -3.30
C SER A 84 14.49 -4.65 -2.44
N ALA A 85 14.76 -4.43 -1.16
CA ALA A 85 13.84 -3.70 -0.29
C ALA A 85 14.11 -2.19 -0.31
N GLN A 86 15.09 -1.72 -1.09
CA GLN A 86 15.54 -0.33 -1.12
C GLN A 86 14.98 0.40 -2.35
N PRO A 87 14.12 1.41 -2.19
CA PRO A 87 13.55 2.15 -3.33
C PRO A 87 14.60 2.82 -4.23
N ASP A 88 15.73 3.25 -3.66
CA ASP A 88 16.83 3.88 -4.40
C ASP A 88 17.44 2.93 -5.44
N ASP A 89 17.59 1.64 -5.09
CA ASP A 89 18.13 0.62 -6.01
C ASP A 89 17.12 0.27 -7.11
N ASP A 90 15.83 0.31 -6.80
CA ASP A 90 14.76 -0.13 -7.69
C ASP A 90 14.42 0.92 -8.76
N THR A 91 14.65 2.20 -8.46
CA THR A 91 14.44 3.31 -9.41
C THR A 91 15.45 3.25 -10.56
N GLY A 92 16.64 2.69 -10.36
CA GLY A 92 17.61 2.45 -11.44
C GLY A 92 17.45 1.11 -12.18
N ASN A 93 16.61 0.21 -11.66
CA ASN A 93 16.50 -1.18 -12.13
C ASN A 93 15.14 -1.53 -12.76
N ALA A 94 14.29 -0.54 -13.05
CA ALA A 94 12.96 -0.76 -13.61
C ALA A 94 12.02 -1.64 -12.77
N GLN A 95 12.09 -1.54 -11.43
CA GLN A 95 11.29 -2.37 -10.51
C GLN A 95 10.15 -1.59 -9.84
N LYS A 96 9.86 -0.37 -10.31
CA LYS A 96 8.69 0.40 -9.91
C LYS A 96 7.43 -0.23 -10.50
N GLU A 97 6.34 -0.31 -9.72
CA GLU A 97 5.03 -0.72 -10.25
C GLU A 97 4.53 0.39 -11.17
N ILE A 98 4.20 1.53 -10.57
CA ILE A 98 3.59 2.70 -11.22
C ILE A 98 3.97 3.98 -10.46
N GLY A 99 4.08 5.10 -11.19
CA GLY A 99 4.02 6.44 -10.62
C GLY A 99 2.62 7.01 -10.82
N VAL A 100 2.00 7.49 -9.74
CA VAL A 100 0.71 8.18 -9.78
C VAL A 100 0.93 9.67 -9.53
N GLN A 101 0.53 10.46 -10.52
CA GLN A 101 0.39 11.90 -10.40
C GLN A 101 -1.06 12.28 -10.70
N CYS A 102 -1.73 12.84 -9.71
CA CYS A 102 -3.12 13.28 -9.88
C CYS A 102 -3.16 14.70 -10.47
N PRO A 103 -4.20 15.04 -11.28
CA PRO A 103 -4.36 16.38 -11.85
C PRO A 103 -4.37 17.48 -10.79
N THR A 104 -4.91 17.16 -9.60
CA THR A 104 -4.79 17.98 -8.41
C THR A 104 -4.11 17.16 -7.32
N ALA A 105 -3.02 17.68 -6.76
CA ALA A 105 -2.24 16.96 -5.75
C ALA A 105 -3.06 16.63 -4.48
N SER A 106 -4.14 17.37 -4.22
CA SER A 106 -5.08 17.10 -3.13
C SER A 106 -6.07 15.95 -3.38
N SER A 107 -6.14 15.39 -4.59
CA SER A 107 -7.12 14.36 -4.94
C SER A 107 -6.61 12.93 -4.85
N VAL A 108 -5.30 12.75 -4.58
CA VAL A 108 -4.75 11.41 -4.36
C VAL A 108 -5.33 10.82 -3.08
N CYS A 109 -5.81 9.60 -3.20
CA CYS A 109 -6.19 8.75 -2.10
C CYS A 109 -5.50 7.40 -2.23
N VAL A 110 -4.90 6.92 -1.15
CA VAL A 110 -4.28 5.60 -1.06
C VAL A 110 -4.93 4.85 0.11
N CYS A 111 -5.46 3.66 -0.13
CA CYS A 111 -6.10 2.86 0.93
C CYS A 111 -5.31 1.58 1.20
N ARG A 112 -5.35 1.16 2.47
CA ARG A 112 -4.84 -0.13 2.95
C ARG A 112 -5.90 -1.23 2.82
N CYS A 113 -5.49 -2.48 3.02
CA CYS A 113 -6.41 -3.63 2.98
C CYS A 113 -7.45 -3.62 4.11
N ASP A 114 -7.11 -3.05 5.27
CA ASP A 114 -8.05 -2.90 6.40
C ASP A 114 -9.13 -1.83 6.15
N GLY A 115 -9.05 -1.12 5.02
CA GLY A 115 -10.02 -0.10 4.63
C GLY A 115 -9.72 1.30 5.13
N VAL A 116 -8.62 1.49 5.87
CA VAL A 116 -8.15 2.82 6.21
C VAL A 116 -7.56 3.46 4.95
N CYS A 117 -8.03 4.68 4.67
CA CYS A 117 -7.62 5.46 3.52
C CYS A 117 -6.88 6.72 3.95
N CYS A 118 -5.91 7.11 3.14
CA CYS A 118 -5.04 8.25 3.38
C CYS A 118 -5.16 9.24 2.22
N GLN A 119 -5.25 10.52 2.56
CA GLN A 119 -5.32 11.63 1.62
C GLN A 119 -4.13 12.56 1.80
N SER A 120 -3.81 13.35 0.78
CA SER A 120 -2.81 14.41 0.90
C SER A 120 -3.05 15.30 2.11
N GLY A 121 -1.99 15.59 2.86
CA GLY A 121 -2.00 16.60 3.91
C GLY A 121 -2.03 18.02 3.36
N SER A 122 -1.68 18.99 4.21
CA SER A 122 -1.61 20.42 3.82
C SER A 122 -0.60 20.68 2.71
N THR A 123 0.47 19.88 2.67
CA THR A 123 1.42 19.81 1.56
C THR A 123 1.23 18.45 0.92
N ALA A 124 0.83 18.44 -0.35
CA ALA A 124 0.61 17.21 -1.10
C ALA A 124 1.94 16.71 -1.71
N PRO A 125 2.14 15.39 -1.84
CA PRO A 125 3.27 14.86 -2.60
C PRO A 125 3.13 15.21 -4.09
N ASP A 126 4.27 15.43 -4.73
CA ASP A 126 4.33 15.70 -6.18
C ASP A 126 4.00 14.44 -6.99
N THR A 127 4.44 13.29 -6.48
CA THR A 127 4.20 11.96 -7.04
C THR A 127 4.10 10.94 -5.91
N VAL A 128 3.23 9.95 -6.08
CA VAL A 128 3.21 8.75 -5.26
C VAL A 128 3.60 7.57 -6.13
N SER A 129 4.76 7.01 -5.86
CA SER A 129 5.30 5.84 -6.54
C SER A 129 4.96 4.57 -5.74
N PHE A 130 4.71 3.46 -6.42
CA PHE A 130 4.38 2.20 -5.77
C PHE A 130 5.42 1.14 -6.11
N PHE A 131 5.85 0.37 -5.10
CA PHE A 131 6.89 -0.65 -5.22
C PHE A 131 6.38 -2.00 -4.69
N PRO A 132 6.46 -3.09 -5.48
CA PRO A 132 6.05 -4.41 -5.03
C PRO A 132 7.19 -5.00 -4.20
N PHE A 133 6.97 -5.42 -2.95
CA PHE A 133 8.01 -6.15 -2.24
C PHE A 133 7.45 -7.28 -1.38
N CYS A 134 8.05 -8.46 -1.54
CA CYS A 134 7.72 -9.66 -0.81
C CYS A 134 8.78 -9.97 0.26
N SER A 135 8.36 -10.07 1.51
CA SER A 135 9.20 -10.50 2.63
C SER A 135 8.51 -11.58 3.45
N GLY A 136 9.20 -12.67 3.74
CA GLY A 136 8.63 -13.77 4.54
C GLY A 136 7.37 -14.40 3.93
N GLY A 137 7.23 -14.37 2.60
CA GLY A 137 6.04 -14.88 1.88
C GLY A 137 4.84 -13.92 1.87
N VAL A 138 4.99 -12.72 2.42
CA VAL A 138 3.98 -11.65 2.41
C VAL A 138 4.39 -10.60 1.39
N CYS A 139 3.50 -10.28 0.45
CA CYS A 139 3.76 -9.34 -0.64
C CYS A 139 2.85 -8.12 -0.51
N ASN A 140 3.44 -6.94 -0.43
CA ASN A 140 2.71 -5.68 -0.31
C ASN A 140 3.18 -4.71 -1.41
N SER A 141 2.29 -3.82 -1.83
CA SER A 141 2.66 -2.63 -2.61
C SER A 141 2.92 -1.50 -1.62
N TYR A 142 4.09 -0.88 -1.69
CA TYR A 142 4.49 0.18 -0.76
C TYR A 142 4.44 1.53 -1.46
N ALA A 143 3.72 2.49 -0.88
CA ALA A 143 3.66 3.86 -1.38
C ALA A 143 4.88 4.67 -0.91
N VAL A 144 5.68 5.11 -1.88
CA VAL A 144 6.82 6.02 -1.74
C VAL A 144 6.38 7.41 -2.18
N LEU A 145 6.57 8.40 -1.30
CA LEU A 145 6.18 9.78 -1.52
C LEU A 145 7.38 10.56 -2.06
N GLU A 146 7.16 11.33 -3.10
CA GLU A 146 8.17 12.19 -3.71
C GLU A 146 7.72 13.67 -3.65
N GLY A 147 8.68 14.58 -3.54
CA GLY A 147 8.44 16.03 -3.50
C GLY A 147 9.02 16.69 -2.24
N ASP A 148 8.32 17.72 -1.73
CA ASP A 148 8.72 18.46 -0.53
C ASP A 148 8.78 17.57 0.72
N ASN A 149 9.74 17.81 1.62
CA ASN A 149 9.91 17.01 2.84
C ASN A 149 8.70 17.03 3.78
N ALA A 150 7.89 18.09 3.77
CA ALA A 150 6.65 18.20 4.51
C ALA A 150 5.43 17.61 3.77
N ALA A 151 5.60 17.18 2.51
CA ALA A 151 4.55 16.49 1.78
C ALA A 151 4.16 15.19 2.47
N SER A 152 2.86 14.92 2.54
CA SER A 152 2.35 13.84 3.38
C SER A 152 1.05 13.22 2.89
N LEU A 153 0.82 11.99 3.32
CA LEU A 153 -0.49 11.35 3.34
C LEU A 153 -0.94 11.19 4.80
N THR A 154 -2.15 11.66 5.10
CA THR A 154 -2.80 11.50 6.42
C THR A 154 -3.98 10.56 6.30
N CYS A 155 -4.01 9.55 7.15
CA CYS A 155 -4.98 8.48 7.15
C CYS A 155 -6.15 8.76 8.09
N SER A 156 -7.30 8.14 7.82
CA SER A 156 -8.51 8.28 8.64
C SER A 156 -8.36 7.76 10.08
N ASP A 157 -7.37 6.92 10.34
CA ASP A 157 -7.00 6.45 11.69
C ASP A 157 -6.06 7.41 12.44
N GLY A 158 -5.70 8.54 11.82
CA GLY A 158 -4.80 9.54 12.37
C GLY A 158 -3.31 9.28 12.13
N SER A 159 -2.94 8.16 11.48
CA SER A 159 -1.56 7.96 11.04
C SER A 159 -1.17 8.91 9.91
N THR A 160 0.13 9.24 9.84
CA THR A 160 0.66 10.16 8.83
C THR A 160 1.98 9.62 8.30
N PHE A 161 2.12 9.63 6.98
CA PHE A 161 3.33 9.26 6.26
C PHE A 161 3.84 10.51 5.54
N THR A 162 5.11 10.85 5.72
CA THR A 162 5.72 12.02 5.08
C THR A 162 6.92 11.63 4.24
N VAL A 163 7.28 12.44 3.24
CA VAL A 163 8.53 12.26 2.47
C VAL A 163 9.73 12.17 3.43
N ALA A 164 9.84 13.10 4.38
CA ALA A 164 10.92 13.09 5.37
C ALA A 164 10.97 11.81 6.23
N SER A 165 9.83 11.18 6.51
CA SER A 165 9.79 9.94 7.30
C SER A 165 10.38 8.75 6.56
N GLN A 166 10.43 8.79 5.23
CA GLN A 166 10.88 7.71 4.36
C GLN A 166 12.39 7.72 4.09
N SER A 167 13.09 8.79 4.46
CA SER A 167 14.53 8.93 4.22
C SER A 167 15.39 8.73 5.48
N ASN A 168 16.60 8.23 5.28
CA ASN A 168 17.68 8.25 6.23
C ASN A 168 18.29 9.67 6.33
N ALA A 169 19.15 9.89 7.32
CA ALA A 169 19.81 11.18 7.52
C ALA A 169 20.76 11.59 6.39
N ASP A 170 21.22 10.62 5.58
CA ASP A 170 22.07 10.85 4.40
C ASP A 170 21.27 11.14 3.12
N GLY A 171 19.93 11.14 3.20
CA GLY A 171 19.03 11.39 2.07
C GLY A 171 18.61 10.15 1.29
N SER A 172 19.20 8.98 1.55
CA SER A 172 18.73 7.71 0.96
C SER A 172 17.36 7.31 1.50
N PHE A 173 16.58 6.56 0.73
CA PHE A 173 15.35 5.95 1.22
C PHE A 173 15.65 4.82 2.23
N LYS A 174 14.74 4.61 3.17
CA LYS A 174 14.76 3.48 4.09
C LYS A 174 14.34 2.20 3.36
N ALA A 175 14.63 1.05 3.95
CA ALA A 175 14.06 -0.20 3.48
C ALA A 175 12.52 -0.17 3.59
N LEU A 176 11.83 -0.71 2.59
CA LEU A 176 10.36 -0.80 2.52
C LEU A 176 9.74 -1.48 3.76
N THR A 177 10.48 -2.41 4.38
CA THR A 177 10.07 -3.14 5.59
C THR A 177 10.28 -2.38 6.90
N SER A 178 10.72 -1.11 6.85
CA SER A 178 11.01 -0.30 8.05
C SER A 178 9.77 0.18 8.81
N GLY A 179 8.57 0.02 8.23
CA GLY A 179 7.32 0.61 8.76
C GLY A 179 7.16 2.10 8.47
N SER A 180 8.07 2.71 7.69
CA SER A 180 8.00 4.12 7.28
C SER A 180 7.11 4.35 6.06
N TYR A 181 6.57 3.28 5.48
CA TYR A 181 5.83 3.28 4.23
C TYR A 181 4.41 2.81 4.46
N LEU A 182 3.49 3.37 3.67
CA LEU A 182 2.11 2.91 3.63
C LEU A 182 2.02 1.66 2.76
N GLU A 183 1.52 0.56 3.31
CA GLU A 183 1.14 -0.64 2.54
C GLU A 183 -0.18 -0.37 1.80
N ALA A 184 -0.07 -0.12 0.50
CA ALA A 184 -1.17 0.24 -0.36
C ALA A 184 -1.87 -1.00 -0.93
N ALA A 185 -3.20 -1.01 -0.80
CA ALA A 185 -4.10 -1.93 -1.48
C ALA A 185 -4.68 -1.29 -2.75
N SER A 186 -4.89 0.02 -2.72
CA SER A 186 -5.54 0.75 -3.79
C SER A 186 -5.16 2.22 -3.83
N VAL A 187 -5.28 2.83 -5.01
CA VAL A 187 -5.01 4.25 -5.27
C VAL A 187 -6.03 4.86 -6.22
N SER A 188 -6.46 6.09 -5.93
CA SER A 188 -7.34 6.87 -6.80
C SER A 188 -6.96 8.35 -6.84
N CYS A 189 -7.18 8.98 -7.99
CA CYS A 189 -7.13 10.44 -8.14
C CYS A 189 -8.52 11.11 -8.03
N ASN A 190 -9.56 10.35 -7.69
CA ASN A 190 -10.94 10.82 -7.56
C ASN A 190 -11.38 10.93 -6.08
N GLY A 191 -10.42 11.02 -5.16
CA GLY A 191 -10.68 10.99 -3.71
C GLY A 191 -10.94 9.58 -3.16
N CYS A 192 -11.18 9.48 -1.84
CA CYS A 192 -11.30 8.17 -1.19
C CYS A 192 -12.66 7.50 -1.32
N SER A 193 -13.74 8.26 -1.48
CA SER A 193 -15.09 7.69 -1.56
C SER A 193 -15.27 6.75 -2.75
N SER A 194 -14.49 6.94 -3.81
CA SER A 194 -14.52 6.11 -5.01
C SER A 194 -13.85 4.75 -4.83
N ILE A 195 -12.92 4.59 -3.88
CA ILE A 195 -12.08 3.38 -3.79
C ILE A 195 -12.03 2.75 -2.39
N GLN A 196 -12.49 3.45 -1.35
CA GLN A 196 -12.47 2.99 0.04
C GLN A 196 -13.26 1.70 0.28
N ASN A 197 -14.22 1.36 -0.58
CA ASN A 197 -15.04 0.16 -0.46
C ASN A 197 -14.88 -0.75 -1.66
N ASP A 198 -13.80 -0.57 -2.43
CA ASP A 198 -13.61 -1.37 -3.61
C ASP A 198 -13.36 -2.84 -3.22
N ALA A 199 -14.30 -3.68 -3.63
CA ALA A 199 -14.21 -5.11 -3.49
C ALA A 199 -13.64 -5.64 -4.79
N CYS A 200 -12.50 -6.33 -4.73
CA CYS A 200 -11.90 -7.00 -5.87
C CYS A 200 -12.00 -8.50 -5.65
N THR A 201 -12.36 -9.28 -6.68
CA THR A 201 -12.24 -10.74 -6.57
C THR A 201 -10.79 -11.17 -6.79
N ALA A 202 -10.47 -12.39 -6.34
CA ALA A 202 -9.21 -13.08 -6.61
C ALA A 202 -8.75 -12.91 -8.06
N ALA A 203 -7.44 -12.79 -8.27
CA ALA A 203 -6.86 -12.75 -9.61
C ALA A 203 -7.31 -13.98 -10.41
N VAL A 204 -7.82 -13.75 -11.61
CA VAL A 204 -7.98 -14.85 -12.57
C VAL A 204 -6.62 -15.03 -13.21
N SER A 205 -5.97 -16.16 -13.00
CA SER A 205 -4.70 -16.45 -13.66
C SER A 205 -4.93 -16.53 -15.17
N GLY A 206 -4.73 -15.41 -15.86
CA GLY A 206 -4.74 -15.32 -17.32
C GLY A 206 -3.55 -16.10 -17.87
N SER A 207 -3.87 -17.22 -18.50
CA SER A 207 -3.00 -18.12 -19.24
C SER A 207 -2.11 -17.41 -20.27
N THR A 208 -0.81 -17.74 -20.25
CA THR A 208 0.21 -17.63 -21.33
C THR A 208 0.47 -16.24 -21.95
N PRO A 209 1.73 -15.81 -22.06
CA PRO A 209 2.09 -14.56 -22.73
C PRO A 209 1.62 -14.59 -24.19
N ILE A 210 1.03 -13.48 -24.65
CA ILE A 210 0.74 -13.26 -26.06
C ILE A 210 2.09 -12.98 -26.72
N SER A 211 2.53 -13.93 -27.55
CA SER A 211 3.71 -13.82 -28.41
C SER A 211 3.55 -12.75 -29.50
#